data_AF-A0A135VZ30-F1
#
_entry.id   AF-A0A135VZ30-F1
#
_cell.length_a   1.000
_cell.length_b   1.000
_cell.length_c   1.000
_cell.angle_alpha   90.00
_cell.angle_beta   90.00
_cell.angle_gamma   90.00
#
_symmetry.space_group_name_H-M   'P 1'
#
loop_
_entity.id
_entity.type
_entity.pdbx_description
1 polymer ?
#
loop_
_entity_poly.entity_id
_entity_poly.type
_entity_poly.pdbx_seq_one_letter_code
_entity_poly.pdbx_strand_id
1 'polypeptide(L)'
;MTRESQLSGDGIVVNAKLADIKKAATRVIFDAAEEWYGVDGSRMSPKAELSEGEQIVFREKIDICPAVIVAAKLGDSLWYVVASAECPKVRCDEHQAMKCARLNEQNMRIFQDTISRDTDGEWAKEWSISASDHPRVQMIIDKASKRWTH
;
A
#
# COMPACT_ATOMS: atom_id res chain seq x y z
N MET A 1 -24.27 -15.44 -10.38
CA MET A 1 -22.82 -15.67 -10.18
C MET A 1 -22.11 -14.37 -10.49
N THR A 2 -21.95 -13.52 -9.49
CA THR A 2 -21.22 -12.26 -9.62
C THR A 2 -19.74 -12.61 -9.67
N ARG A 3 -19.08 -12.38 -10.81
CA ARG A 3 -17.63 -12.51 -10.89
C ARG A 3 -17.06 -11.46 -9.95
N GLU A 4 -16.52 -11.90 -8.82
CA GLU A 4 -15.61 -11.09 -8.02
C GLU A 4 -14.48 -10.69 -8.96
N SER A 5 -14.46 -9.42 -9.35
CA SER A 5 -13.39 -8.89 -10.17
C SER A 5 -12.13 -8.92 -9.33
N GLN A 6 -11.35 -9.98 -9.49
CA GLN A 6 -10.11 -10.19 -8.76
C GLN A 6 -9.14 -9.10 -9.20
N LEU A 7 -8.98 -8.06 -8.36
CA LEU A 7 -8.04 -6.98 -8.61
C LEU A 7 -6.64 -7.58 -8.67
N SER A 8 -6.02 -7.51 -9.83
CA SER A 8 -4.65 -7.96 -10.04
C SER A 8 -3.67 -6.95 -9.42
N GLY A 9 -2.90 -7.38 -8.42
CA GLY A 9 -1.79 -6.63 -7.86
C GLY A 9 -1.20 -7.29 -6.61
N ASP A 10 0.09 -7.07 -6.31
CA ASP A 10 0.82 -7.65 -5.16
C ASP A 10 0.39 -7.09 -3.79
N GLY A 11 -0.74 -6.38 -3.75
CA GLY A 11 -1.24 -5.66 -2.58
C GLY A 11 -2.61 -6.14 -2.16
N ILE A 12 -3.19 -5.43 -1.20
CA ILE A 12 -4.53 -5.69 -0.68
C ILE A 12 -5.41 -4.45 -0.82
N VAL A 13 -6.71 -4.67 -0.86
CA VAL A 13 -7.68 -3.60 -0.67
C VAL A 13 -8.26 -3.69 0.73
N VAL A 14 -8.32 -2.56 1.43
CA VAL A 14 -8.82 -2.48 2.81
C VAL A 14 -9.82 -1.33 2.94
N ASN A 15 -10.85 -1.58 3.74
CA ASN A 15 -11.78 -0.55 4.19
C ASN A 15 -11.35 -0.08 5.58
N ALA A 16 -10.78 1.12 5.68
CA ALA A 16 -10.17 1.65 6.89
C ALA A 16 -10.08 3.19 6.86
N LYS A 17 -9.98 3.82 8.03
CA LYS A 17 -9.66 5.25 8.12
C LYS A 17 -8.16 5.46 7.93
N LEU A 18 -7.76 6.64 7.47
CA LEU A 18 -6.33 6.99 7.33
C LEU A 18 -5.54 6.80 8.63
N ALA A 19 -6.16 7.06 9.78
CA ALA A 19 -5.56 6.85 11.09
C ALA A 19 -5.19 5.37 11.33
N ASP A 20 -6.03 4.44 10.90
CA ASP A 20 -5.79 3.00 11.05
C ASP A 20 -4.68 2.54 10.11
N ILE A 21 -4.65 3.06 8.88
CA ILE A 21 -3.55 2.84 7.92
C ILE A 21 -2.21 3.32 8.51
N LYS A 22 -2.17 4.54 9.08
CA LYS A 22 -0.98 5.09 9.74
C LYS A 22 -0.55 4.22 10.93
N LYS A 23 -1.51 3.79 11.75
CA LYS A 23 -1.26 2.92 12.90
C LYS A 23 -0.67 1.57 12.46
N ALA A 24 -1.23 0.95 11.41
CA ALA A 24 -0.72 -0.30 10.87
C ALA A 24 0.68 -0.12 10.25
N ALA A 25 0.91 0.94 9.48
CA ALA A 25 2.22 1.21 8.88
C ALA A 25 3.32 1.42 9.95
N THR A 26 3.02 2.12 11.05
CA THR A 26 3.98 2.32 12.16
C THR A 26 4.27 1.06 12.98
N ARG A 27 3.44 0.01 12.87
CA ARG A 27 3.74 -1.32 13.43
C ARG A 27 4.67 -2.15 12.56
N VAL A 28 4.71 -1.83 11.28
CA VAL A 28 5.50 -2.54 10.28
C VAL A 28 6.87 -1.89 10.09
N ILE A 29 6.90 -0.56 10.00
CA ILE A 29 8.10 0.21 9.67
C ILE A 29 8.62 0.93 10.92
N PHE A 30 9.89 0.69 11.25
CA PHE A 30 10.61 1.40 12.29
C PHE A 30 11.12 2.76 11.77
N ASP A 31 10.93 3.85 12.53
CA ASP A 31 11.32 5.22 12.13
C ASP A 31 10.87 5.61 10.70
N ALA A 32 9.57 5.49 10.44
CA ALA A 32 8.99 5.79 9.14
C ALA A 32 9.03 7.30 8.83
N ALA A 33 9.52 7.65 7.64
CA ALA A 33 9.23 8.91 6.98
C ALA A 33 7.88 8.83 6.27
N GLU A 34 7.00 9.79 6.54
CA GLU A 34 5.71 9.92 5.87
C GLU A 34 5.83 10.88 4.67
N GLU A 35 5.46 10.39 3.49
CA GLU A 35 5.53 11.14 2.24
C GLU A 35 4.17 11.10 1.52
N TRP A 36 3.76 12.23 0.96
CA TRP A 36 2.46 12.38 0.31
C TRP A 36 2.68 12.59 -1.18
N TYR A 37 1.90 11.91 -2.01
CA TYR A 37 2.03 11.93 -3.46
C TYR A 37 0.68 12.18 -4.14
N GLY A 38 0.69 13.08 -5.12
CA GLY A 38 -0.45 13.37 -5.98
C GLY A 38 -0.73 12.22 -6.94
N VAL A 39 -1.86 12.33 -7.65
CA VAL A 39 -2.28 11.37 -8.69
C VAL A 39 -1.24 11.25 -9.82
N ASP A 40 -0.52 12.33 -10.09
CA ASP A 40 0.59 12.38 -11.06
C ASP A 40 1.89 11.79 -10.50
N GLY A 41 2.00 11.60 -9.19
CA GLY A 41 3.22 11.20 -8.49
C GLY A 41 4.15 12.33 -8.11
N SER A 42 3.71 13.58 -8.20
CA SER A 42 4.42 14.68 -7.60
C SER A 42 4.32 14.58 -6.07
N ARG A 43 5.41 14.95 -5.38
CA ARG A 43 5.40 15.04 -3.91
C ARG A 43 4.53 16.23 -3.50
N MET A 44 3.70 16.03 -2.49
CA MET A 44 2.81 17.04 -1.94
C MET A 44 3.12 17.31 -0.46
N SER A 45 2.57 18.41 0.05
CA SER A 45 2.57 18.68 1.49
C SER A 45 1.53 17.80 2.20
N PRO A 46 1.76 17.41 3.47
CA PRO A 46 0.77 16.71 4.26
C PRO A 46 -0.55 17.50 4.34
N LYS A 47 -1.68 16.79 4.30
CA LYS A 47 -3.01 17.38 4.44
C LYS A 47 -3.92 16.51 5.32
N ALA A 48 -5.10 17.00 5.66
CA ALA A 48 -6.02 16.27 6.52
C ALA A 48 -6.59 15.00 5.83
N GLU A 49 -6.82 15.06 4.53
CA GLU A 49 -7.48 13.99 3.76
C GLU A 49 -6.89 13.87 2.35
N LEU A 50 -6.80 12.63 1.86
CA LEU A 50 -6.36 12.30 0.50
C LEU A 50 -7.56 12.19 -0.43
N SER A 51 -7.43 12.77 -1.62
CA SER A 51 -8.34 12.58 -2.74
C SER A 51 -8.07 11.22 -3.39
N GLU A 52 -9.04 10.71 -4.14
CA GLU A 52 -8.86 9.46 -4.87
C GLU A 52 -7.69 9.50 -5.85
N GLY A 53 -6.90 8.42 -5.90
CA GLY A 53 -5.70 8.28 -6.70
C GLY A 53 -4.43 8.87 -6.06
N GLU A 54 -4.56 9.70 -5.04
CA GLU A 54 -3.43 10.17 -4.25
C GLU A 54 -2.94 9.09 -3.29
N GLN A 55 -1.70 9.23 -2.83
CA GLN A 55 -0.99 8.18 -2.12
C GLN A 55 -0.28 8.73 -0.89
N ILE A 56 -0.25 7.92 0.16
CA ILE A 56 0.64 8.09 1.30
C ILE A 56 1.65 6.96 1.31
N VAL A 57 2.91 7.31 1.48
CA VAL A 57 4.05 6.40 1.47
C VAL A 57 4.74 6.51 2.82
N PHE A 58 4.87 5.38 3.48
CA PHE A 58 5.67 5.23 4.69
C PHE A 58 6.95 4.53 4.28
N ARG A 59 8.08 5.19 4.46
CA ARG A 59 9.40 4.70 4.06
C ARG A 59 10.31 4.61 5.26
N GLU A 60 10.94 3.47 5.45
CA GLU A 60 11.94 3.25 6.47
C GLU A 60 13.19 4.11 6.22
N LYS A 61 13.70 4.78 7.25
CA LYS A 61 14.93 5.58 7.18
C LYS A 61 16.19 4.72 7.36
N ILE A 62 16.39 3.76 6.47
CA ILE A 62 17.60 2.94 6.41
C ILE A 62 18.17 2.90 4.99
N ASP A 63 19.49 2.73 4.90
CA ASP A 63 20.19 2.77 3.61
C ASP A 63 20.11 1.47 2.80
N ILE A 64 19.85 0.33 3.47
CA ILE A 64 19.89 -1.00 2.86
C ILE A 64 18.53 -1.67 3.00
N CYS A 65 17.87 -1.90 1.86
CA CYS A 65 16.56 -2.56 1.81
C CYS A 65 15.49 -1.85 2.65
N PRO A 66 15.28 -0.52 2.53
CA PRO A 66 14.26 0.16 3.30
C PRO A 66 12.89 -0.43 3.01
N ALA A 67 12.16 -0.79 4.07
CA ALA A 67 10.77 -1.17 3.96
C ALA A 67 9.91 0.03 3.57
N VAL A 68 8.93 -0.22 2.71
CA VAL A 68 8.00 0.79 2.19
C VAL A 68 6.58 0.23 2.27
N ILE A 69 5.67 1.00 2.85
CA ILE A 69 4.23 0.76 2.79
C ILE A 69 3.61 1.90 1.99
N VAL A 70 2.93 1.56 0.91
CA VAL A 70 2.23 2.51 0.06
C VAL A 70 0.74 2.28 0.21
N ALA A 71 -0.01 3.32 0.52
CA ALA A 71 -1.47 3.29 0.53
C ALA A 71 -2.02 4.32 -0.47
N ALA A 72 -2.68 3.82 -1.52
CA ALA A 72 -3.36 4.63 -2.53
C ALA A 72 -4.85 4.71 -2.23
N LYS A 73 -5.41 5.92 -2.28
CA LYS A 73 -6.82 6.17 -2.02
C LYS A 73 -7.68 5.68 -3.18
N LEU A 74 -8.63 4.79 -2.92
CA LEU A 74 -9.59 4.28 -3.92
C LEU A 74 -11.01 4.84 -3.74
N GLY A 75 -11.32 5.38 -2.57
CA GLY A 75 -12.62 5.97 -2.21
C GLY A 75 -12.66 6.33 -0.73
N ASP A 76 -13.78 6.86 -0.23
CA ASP A 76 -13.91 7.51 1.11
C ASP A 76 -13.25 6.78 2.29
N SER A 77 -13.40 5.46 2.39
CA SER A 77 -12.70 4.64 3.40
C SER A 77 -11.91 3.49 2.78
N LEU A 78 -11.69 3.55 1.47
CA LEU A 78 -11.12 2.43 0.75
C LEU A 78 -9.71 2.74 0.24
N TRP A 79 -8.81 1.78 0.46
CA TRP A 79 -7.39 1.92 0.15
C TRP A 79 -6.85 0.69 -0.53
N TYR A 80 -6.00 0.88 -1.54
CA TYR A 80 -5.09 -0.13 -2.02
C TYR A 80 -3.77 0.00 -1.26
N VAL A 81 -3.31 -1.07 -0.63
CA VAL A 81 -2.07 -1.08 0.16
C VAL A 81 -1.11 -2.11 -0.41
N VAL A 82 0.14 -1.71 -0.62
CA VAL A 82 1.21 -2.61 -1.05
C VAL A 82 2.46 -2.39 -0.18
N ALA A 83 3.16 -3.49 0.09
CA ALA A 83 4.45 -3.49 0.76
C ALA A 83 5.53 -3.68 -0.29
N SER A 84 6.58 -2.87 -0.20
CA SER A 84 7.76 -2.95 -1.05
C SER A 84 9.02 -2.76 -0.23
N ALA A 85 10.15 -3.23 -0.74
CA ALA A 85 11.44 -3.12 -0.12
C ALA A 85 12.45 -2.85 -1.22
N GLU A 86 13.14 -1.72 -1.14
CA GLU A 86 13.97 -1.26 -2.25
C GLU A 86 15.37 -1.86 -2.17
N CYS A 87 15.76 -2.63 -3.19
CA CYS A 87 17.14 -3.09 -3.28
C CYS A 87 18.10 -1.89 -3.48
N PRO A 88 19.31 -1.91 -2.90
CA PRO A 88 20.28 -0.84 -3.10
C PRO A 88 20.63 -0.70 -4.59
N LYS A 89 20.59 0.54 -5.12
CA LYS A 89 20.80 0.81 -6.56
C LYS A 89 22.17 0.38 -7.10
N VAL A 90 23.18 0.22 -6.24
CA VAL A 90 24.58 0.02 -6.65
C VAL A 90 25.03 -1.44 -6.50
N ARG A 91 24.41 -2.22 -5.59
CA ARG A 91 24.67 -3.65 -5.39
C ARG A 91 23.40 -4.28 -4.83
N CYS A 92 22.71 -5.05 -5.66
CA CYS A 92 21.64 -5.97 -5.26
C CYS A 92 22.09 -7.37 -5.71
N ASP A 93 22.52 -8.19 -4.76
CA ASP A 93 22.77 -9.61 -5.01
C ASP A 93 21.50 -10.44 -4.80
N GLU A 94 21.53 -11.72 -5.19
CA GLU A 94 20.39 -12.63 -5.03
C GLU A 94 19.93 -12.73 -3.56
N HIS A 95 20.85 -12.63 -2.61
CA HIS A 95 20.54 -12.67 -1.18
C HIS A 95 19.76 -11.43 -0.73
N GLN A 96 20.15 -10.24 -1.20
CA GLN A 96 19.43 -8.98 -0.95
C GLN A 96 18.07 -8.97 -1.63
N ALA A 97 17.96 -9.49 -2.87
CA ALA A 97 16.68 -9.62 -3.56
C ALA A 97 15.71 -10.55 -2.80
N MET A 98 16.19 -11.72 -2.35
CA MET A 98 15.41 -12.64 -1.51
C MET A 98 15.03 -12.01 -0.17
N LYS A 99 15.93 -11.23 0.43
CA LYS A 99 15.63 -10.49 1.66
C LYS A 99 14.52 -9.46 1.45
N CYS A 100 14.54 -8.69 0.36
CA CYS A 100 13.47 -7.75 0.01
C CYS A 100 12.13 -8.47 -0.17
N ALA A 101 12.10 -9.57 -0.94
CA ALA A 101 10.87 -10.34 -1.15
C ALA A 101 10.28 -10.84 0.18
N ARG A 102 11.13 -11.41 1.06
CA ARG A 102 10.70 -11.87 2.38
C ARG A 102 10.22 -10.74 3.28
N LEU A 103 10.87 -9.57 3.22
CA LEU A 103 10.43 -8.39 3.95
C LEU A 103 9.06 -7.92 3.45
N ASN A 104 8.81 -7.90 2.14
CA ASN A 104 7.51 -7.52 1.59
C ASN A 104 6.39 -8.42 2.11
N GLU A 105 6.57 -9.73 2.03
CA GLU A 105 5.60 -10.70 2.53
C GLU A 105 5.35 -10.56 4.04
N GLN A 106 6.42 -10.46 4.83
CA GLN A 106 6.33 -10.32 6.28
C GLN A 106 5.65 -9.01 6.68
N ASN A 107 6.02 -7.91 6.05
CA ASN A 107 5.49 -6.58 6.31
C ASN A 107 4.01 -6.50 5.94
N MET A 108 3.63 -7.05 4.80
CA MET A 108 2.23 -7.13 4.39
C MET A 108 1.42 -7.98 5.37
N ARG A 109 1.95 -9.10 5.85
CA ARG A 109 1.28 -9.93 6.85
C ARG A 109 1.07 -9.19 8.18
N ILE A 110 2.09 -8.50 8.68
CA ILE A 110 1.97 -7.71 9.93
C ILE A 110 0.96 -6.57 9.75
N PHE A 111 0.96 -5.92 8.58
CA PHE A 111 -0.01 -4.88 8.24
C PHE A 111 -1.44 -5.42 8.28
N GLN A 112 -1.68 -6.54 7.58
CA GLN A 112 -2.97 -7.24 7.54
C GLN A 112 -3.44 -7.65 8.94
N ASP A 113 -2.56 -8.25 9.73
CA ASP A 113 -2.86 -8.68 11.10
C ASP A 113 -3.22 -7.47 11.98
N THR A 114 -2.55 -6.34 11.79
CA THR A 114 -2.82 -5.12 12.57
C THR A 114 -4.18 -4.53 12.22
N ILE A 115 -4.48 -4.36 10.93
CA ILE A 115 -5.77 -3.86 10.48
C ILE A 115 -6.90 -4.80 10.96
N SER A 116 -6.73 -6.10 10.81
CA SER A 116 -7.74 -7.10 11.19
C SER A 116 -8.05 -7.14 12.68
N ARG A 117 -7.10 -6.75 13.53
CA ARG A 117 -7.28 -6.74 14.99
C ARG A 117 -7.86 -5.44 15.51
N ASP A 118 -7.43 -4.32 14.92
CA ASP A 118 -7.68 -2.99 15.46
C ASP A 118 -8.91 -2.31 14.86
N THR A 119 -9.31 -2.72 13.66
CA THR A 119 -10.61 -2.39 13.11
C THR A 119 -11.50 -3.62 13.30
N ASP A 120 -12.79 -3.46 13.58
CA ASP A 120 -13.81 -4.49 13.28
C ASP A 120 -13.90 -4.69 11.75
N GLY A 121 -12.74 -4.72 11.09
CA GLY A 121 -12.51 -4.49 9.68
C GLY A 121 -12.93 -5.74 8.96
N GLU A 122 -14.15 -5.69 8.45
CA GLU A 122 -14.52 -6.50 7.31
C GLU A 122 -13.45 -6.28 6.25
N TRP A 123 -12.66 -7.32 6.02
CA TRP A 123 -11.78 -7.37 4.86
C TRP A 123 -12.62 -6.98 3.66
N ALA A 124 -12.05 -6.24 2.72
CA ALA A 124 -12.70 -6.01 1.43
C ALA A 124 -12.89 -7.32 0.62
N LYS A 125 -12.83 -8.51 1.26
CA LYS A 125 -13.30 -9.78 0.72
C LYS A 125 -14.74 -9.68 0.21
N GLU A 126 -15.55 -8.78 0.76
CA GLU A 126 -16.94 -8.56 0.33
C GLU A 126 -17.17 -7.19 -0.32
N TRP A 127 -16.10 -6.48 -0.67
CA TRP A 127 -16.25 -5.22 -1.39
C TRP A 127 -16.44 -5.48 -2.89
N SER A 128 -17.70 -5.38 -3.34
CA SER A 128 -18.00 -5.37 -4.78
C SER A 128 -17.73 -3.97 -5.35
N ILE A 129 -16.82 -3.89 -6.31
CA ILE A 129 -16.68 -2.67 -7.14
C ILE A 129 -17.82 -2.67 -8.13
N SER A 130 -18.50 -1.54 -8.27
CA SER A 130 -19.45 -1.37 -9.36
C SER A 130 -18.74 -1.59 -10.70
N ALA A 131 -19.44 -2.18 -11.69
CA ALA A 131 -18.84 -2.39 -13.01
C ALA A 131 -18.37 -1.07 -13.67
N SER A 132 -18.99 0.05 -13.31
CA SER A 132 -18.62 1.40 -13.77
C SER A 132 -17.33 1.94 -13.11
N ASP A 133 -17.08 1.60 -11.84
CA ASP A 133 -15.89 2.08 -11.12
C ASP A 133 -14.66 1.19 -11.33
N HIS A 134 -14.86 -0.05 -11.78
CA HIS A 134 -13.79 -1.03 -11.96
C HIS A 134 -12.60 -0.53 -12.80
N PRO A 135 -12.78 0.08 -13.99
CA PRO A 135 -11.65 0.54 -14.79
C PRO A 135 -10.82 1.63 -14.09
N ARG A 136 -11.49 2.50 -13.33
CA ARG A 136 -10.86 3.60 -12.60
C ARG A 136 -10.04 3.09 -11.43
N VAL A 137 -10.61 2.19 -10.63
CA VAL A 137 -9.92 1.55 -9.50
C VAL A 137 -8.73 0.72 -9.99
N GLN A 138 -8.92 -0.08 -11.04
CA GLN A 138 -7.83 -0.86 -11.62
C GLN A 138 -6.69 0.04 -12.12
N MET A 139 -7.01 1.18 -12.74
CA MET A 139 -5.99 2.15 -13.18
C MET A 139 -5.18 2.71 -11.99
N ILE A 140 -5.80 2.98 -10.85
CA ILE A 140 -5.09 3.47 -9.66
C ILE A 140 -4.15 2.39 -9.12
N ILE A 141 -4.64 1.16 -9.02
CA ILE A 141 -3.85 0.00 -8.58
C ILE A 141 -2.65 -0.19 -9.50
N ASP A 142 -2.88 -0.28 -10.82
CA ASP A 142 -1.81 -0.48 -11.80
C ASP A 142 -0.75 0.62 -11.73
N LYS A 143 -1.15 1.88 -11.52
CA LYS A 143 -0.22 3.01 -11.36
C LYS A 143 0.58 2.92 -10.07
N ALA A 144 -0.05 2.55 -8.96
CA ALA A 144 0.61 2.39 -7.67
C ALA A 144 1.59 1.21 -7.71
N SER A 145 1.16 0.04 -8.20
CA SER A 145 2.02 -1.13 -8.35
C SER A 145 3.21 -0.81 -9.27
N LYS A 146 2.98 -0.34 -10.50
CA LYS A 146 4.09 -0.03 -11.43
C LYS A 146 5.13 0.96 -10.87
N ARG A 147 4.71 1.86 -9.98
CA ARG A 147 5.62 2.84 -9.37
C ARG A 147 6.44 2.26 -8.23
N TRP A 148 5.86 1.37 -7.43
CA TRP A 148 6.40 1.01 -6.12
C TRP A 148 6.74 -0.46 -5.95
N THR A 149 6.20 -1.37 -6.76
CA THR A 149 6.59 -2.79 -6.80
C THR A 149 7.69 -2.96 -7.84
N HIS A 150 8.83 -3.51 -7.42
CA HIS A 150 10.04 -3.73 -8.22
C HIS A 150 10.37 -5.20 -8.34
#